data_AF-A0A350PDZ2-F1
#
_entry.id   AF-A0A350PDZ2-F1
#
_cell.length_a   1.000
_cell.length_b   1.000
_cell.length_c   1.000
_cell.angle_alpha   90.00
_cell.angle_beta   90.00
_cell.angle_gamma   90.00
#
_symmetry.space_group_name_H-M   'P 1'
#
loop_
_entity.id
_entity.type
_entity.pdbx_description
1 polymer ?
#
loop_
_entity_poly.entity_id
_entity_poly.type
_entity_poly.pdbx_seq_one_letter_code
_entity_poly.pdbx_strand_id
1 'polypeptide(L)'
;MMTYTKRDVVRSVAEAQDEAMINAEPWVDAVIVALREIMMSADTECRIEIRDFGVLEVKETKAKPKARNPKTNEVIYVPAHRKTHFKPSKLMKSFLRQPLEDVKK
;
A
#
# COMPACT_ATOMS: atom_id res chain seq x y z
N MET A 1 -10.03 16.63 2.39
CA MET A 1 -9.23 15.48 2.91
C MET A 1 -7.78 15.91 2.84
N MET A 2 -7.02 15.75 3.92
CA MET A 2 -5.59 16.05 3.89
C MET A 2 -4.86 14.96 3.11
N THR A 3 -3.96 15.34 2.20
CA THR A 3 -3.08 14.40 1.49
C THR A 3 -1.74 14.34 2.19
N TYR A 4 -1.32 13.15 2.59
CA TYR A 4 0.03 12.91 3.12
C TYR A 4 0.95 12.43 2.00
N THR A 5 2.17 12.96 1.98
CA THR A 5 3.20 12.69 0.97
C THR A 5 4.40 11.97 1.59
N LYS A 6 5.34 11.49 0.76
CA LYS A 6 6.63 10.96 1.25
C LYS A 6 7.32 11.93 2.20
N ARG A 7 7.28 13.23 1.92
CA ARG A 7 7.90 14.27 2.75
C ARG A 7 7.31 14.32 4.16
N ASP A 8 6.02 14.06 4.31
CA ASP A 8 5.36 14.03 5.61
C ASP A 8 5.76 12.78 6.41
N VAL A 9 5.96 11.65 5.73
CA VAL A 9 6.53 10.43 6.34
C VAL A 9 7.98 10.66 6.78
N VAL A 10 8.81 11.27 5.93
CA VAL A 10 10.20 11.64 6.27
C VAL A 10 10.23 12.53 7.51
N ARG A 11 9.37 13.55 7.57
CA ARG A 11 9.27 14.42 8.74
C ARG A 11 8.94 13.63 10.01
N SER A 12 7.92 12.76 9.95
CA SER A 12 7.52 11.95 11.10
C SER A 12 8.62 11.01 11.57
N VAL A 13 9.41 10.43 10.66
CA VAL A 13 10.55 9.57 10.99
C VAL A 13 11.69 10.39 11.61
N ALA A 14 12.00 11.55 11.02
CA ALA A 14 13.03 12.46 11.53
C ALA A 14 12.72 12.90 12.96
N GLU A 15 11.48 13.35 13.23
CA GLU A 15 11.01 13.74 14.56
C GLU A 15 11.07 12.57 15.56
N ALA A 16 10.67 11.37 15.14
CA ALA A 16 10.67 10.19 16.01
C ALA A 16 12.08 9.69 16.36
N GLN A 17 13.09 10.00 15.55
CA GLN A 17 14.48 9.59 15.76
C GLN A 17 15.37 10.73 16.29
N ASP A 18 14.80 11.91 16.59
CA ASP A 18 15.53 13.13 16.94
C ASP A 18 16.65 13.45 15.92
N GLU A 19 16.32 13.34 14.65
CA GLU A 19 17.26 13.53 13.53
C GLU A 19 16.79 14.59 12.54
N ALA A 20 17.75 15.14 11.78
CA ALA A 20 17.46 16.06 10.69
C ALA A 20 16.76 15.33 9.53
N MET A 21 15.83 16.02 8.85
CA MET A 21 15.11 15.45 7.70
C MET A 21 16.05 14.96 6.58
N ILE A 22 17.17 15.65 6.37
CA ILE A 22 18.18 15.27 5.36
C ILE A 22 18.81 13.90 5.64
N ASN A 23 18.90 13.51 6.92
CA ASN A 23 19.43 12.22 7.35
C ASN A 23 18.37 11.12 7.27
N ALA A 24 17.10 11.44 7.60
CA ALA A 24 15.99 10.50 7.55
C ALA A 24 15.50 10.20 6.12
N GLU A 25 15.59 11.17 5.21
CA GLU A 25 15.07 11.03 3.83
C GLU A 25 15.66 9.82 3.09
N PRO A 26 16.99 9.60 3.06
CA PRO A 26 17.58 8.43 2.42
C PRO A 26 17.08 7.10 3.00
N TRP A 27 16.82 7.02 4.31
CA TRP A 27 16.34 5.79 4.95
C TRP A 27 14.92 5.45 4.52
N VAL A 28 14.03 6.44 4.53
CA VAL A 28 12.64 6.27 4.09
C VAL A 28 12.59 5.91 2.61
N ASP A 29 13.40 6.58 1.79
CA ASP A 29 13.47 6.28 0.35
C ASP A 29 13.97 4.84 0.11
N ALA A 30 15.04 4.43 0.79
CA ALA A 30 15.58 3.08 0.70
C ALA A 30 14.54 2.01 1.05
N VAL A 31 13.75 2.20 2.11
CA VAL A 31 12.68 1.26 2.47
C VAL A 31 11.61 1.18 1.39
N ILE A 32 11.14 2.33 0.89
CA ILE A 32 10.10 2.37 -0.15
C ILE A 32 10.60 1.70 -1.45
N VAL A 33 11.84 2.01 -1.86
CA VAL A 33 12.47 1.41 -3.03
C VAL A 33 12.61 -0.09 -2.83
N ALA A 34 13.12 -0.57 -1.69
CA ALA A 34 13.26 -1.99 -1.42
C ALA A 34 11.93 -2.74 -1.50
N LEU A 35 10.87 -2.21 -0.88
CA LEU A 35 9.53 -2.80 -0.97
C LEU A 35 9.03 -2.87 -2.42
N ARG A 36 9.22 -1.79 -3.19
CA ARG A 36 8.83 -1.73 -4.60
C ARG A 36 9.58 -2.78 -5.43
N GLU A 37 10.90 -2.86 -5.30
CA GLU A 37 11.73 -3.77 -6.09
C GLU A 37 11.42 -5.24 -5.77
N ILE A 38 11.20 -5.59 -4.49
CA ILE A 38 10.77 -6.94 -4.09
C ILE A 38 9.42 -7.30 -4.75
N MET A 39 8.47 -6.37 -4.78
CA MET A 39 7.16 -6.61 -5.41
C MET A 39 7.26 -6.73 -6.94
N MET A 40 8.12 -5.94 -7.58
CA MET A 40 8.28 -5.96 -9.04
C MET A 40 9.02 -7.22 -9.52
N SER A 41 10.03 -7.66 -8.77
CA SER A 41 10.88 -8.82 -9.07
C SER A 41 10.26 -10.17 -8.70
N ALA A 42 9.13 -10.18 -7.98
CA ALA A 42 8.42 -11.39 -7.59
C ALA A 42 8.14 -12.32 -8.78
N ASP A 43 8.60 -13.57 -8.71
CA ASP A 43 8.19 -14.60 -9.67
C ASP A 43 6.75 -15.01 -9.35
N THR A 44 5.84 -14.52 -10.19
CA THR A 44 4.38 -14.75 -10.13
C THR A 44 3.67 -14.14 -8.91
N GLU A 45 4.04 -14.50 -7.68
CA GLU A 45 3.44 -14.01 -6.44
C GLU A 45 4.50 -13.63 -5.39
N CYS A 46 4.15 -12.72 -4.48
CA CYS A 46 5.01 -12.35 -3.35
C CYS A 46 4.16 -11.91 -2.17
N ARG A 47 4.68 -12.12 -0.96
CA ARG A 47 4.08 -11.66 0.29
C ARG A 47 5.14 -11.03 1.17
N ILE A 48 5.03 -9.72 1.39
CA ILE A 48 5.86 -8.96 2.33
C ILE A 48 5.02 -8.68 3.58
N GLU A 49 5.43 -9.26 4.70
CA GLU A 49 4.79 -9.02 5.99
C GLU A 49 5.56 -7.96 6.78
N ILE A 50 4.85 -6.90 7.16
CA ILE A 50 5.34 -5.82 8.02
C ILE A 50 4.50 -5.89 9.30
N ARG A 51 5.08 -6.50 10.36
CA ARG A 51 4.37 -6.74 11.62
C ARG A 51 3.76 -5.43 12.15
N ASP A 52 2.57 -5.55 12.72
CA ASP A 52 1.75 -4.44 13.26
C ASP A 52 1.25 -3.41 12.24
N PHE A 53 1.82 -3.37 11.03
CA PHE A 53 1.36 -2.53 9.93
C PHE A 53 0.41 -3.27 8.97
N GLY A 54 0.85 -4.40 8.41
CA GLY A 54 0.05 -5.19 7.48
C GLY A 54 0.87 -6.07 6.54
N VAL A 55 0.25 -6.50 5.45
CA VAL A 55 0.85 -7.38 4.44
C VAL A 55 0.67 -6.77 3.06
N LEU A 56 1.77 -6.62 2.32
CA LEU A 56 1.77 -6.30 0.90
C LEU A 56 1.88 -7.61 0.11
N GLU A 57 0.96 -7.83 -0.82
CA GLU A 57 0.90 -9.04 -1.64
C GLU A 57 0.93 -8.68 -3.13
N VAL A 58 1.67 -9.46 -3.90
CA VAL A 58 1.53 -9.56 -5.35
C VAL A 58 0.83 -10.89 -5.63
N LYS A 59 -0.27 -10.86 -6.38
CA LYS A 59 -1.09 -12.05 -6.68
C LYS A 59 -1.47 -12.12 -8.13
N GLU A 60 -1.66 -13.33 -8.62
CA GLU A 60 -2.29 -13.53 -9.92
C GLU A 60 -3.77 -13.18 -9.89
N THR A 61 -4.24 -12.61 -10.99
CA THR A 61 -5.66 -12.39 -11.26
C THR A 61 -6.01 -13.12 -12.55
N LYS A 62 -7.07 -13.92 -12.49
CA LYS A 62 -7.61 -14.63 -13.65
C LYS A 62 -8.01 -13.64 -14.75
N ALA A 63 -7.86 -14.08 -16.00
CA ALA A 63 -8.39 -13.34 -17.14
C ALA A 63 -9.89 -13.07 -16.96
N LYS A 64 -10.34 -11.89 -17.40
CA LYS A 64 -11.75 -11.51 -17.45
C LYS A 64 -12.16 -11.45 -18.92
N PRO A 65 -12.74 -12.52 -19.47
CA PRO A 65 -13.06 -12.57 -20.90
C PRO A 65 -14.23 -11.67 -21.30
N LYS A 66 -15.05 -11.24 -20.32
CA LYS A 66 -16.20 -10.38 -20.54
C LYS A 66 -16.16 -9.15 -19.63
N ALA A 67 -15.03 -8.47 -19.54
CA ALA A 67 -15.00 -7.15 -18.89
C ALA A 67 -15.75 -6.13 -19.75
N ARG A 68 -16.24 -5.04 -19.16
CA ARG A 68 -16.95 -3.99 -19.88
C ARG A 68 -16.19 -2.69 -19.80
N ASN A 69 -16.10 -1.97 -20.91
CA ASN A 69 -15.66 -0.58 -20.89
C ASN A 69 -16.73 0.28 -20.18
N PRO A 70 -16.42 0.94 -19.05
CA PRO A 70 -17.42 1.72 -18.32
C PRO A 70 -18.01 2.88 -19.12
N LYS A 71 -17.30 3.40 -20.12
CA LYS A 71 -17.74 4.52 -20.95
C LYS A 71 -18.62 4.08 -22.13
N THR A 72 -18.29 2.95 -22.77
CA THR A 72 -18.94 2.50 -24.02
C THR A 72 -19.81 1.25 -23.86
N ASN A 73 -19.77 0.57 -22.70
CA ASN A 73 -20.40 -0.73 -22.43
C ASN A 73 -19.96 -1.90 -23.31
N GLU A 74 -18.96 -1.71 -24.18
CA GLU A 74 -18.43 -2.77 -25.03
C GLU A 74 -17.70 -3.84 -24.21
N VAL A 75 -17.78 -5.08 -24.69
CA VAL A 75 -17.10 -6.22 -24.06
C VAL A 75 -15.63 -6.22 -24.45
N ILE A 76 -14.76 -6.12 -23.46
CA ILE A 76 -13.31 -6.17 -23.62
C ILE A 76 -12.73 -7.40 -22.91
N TYR A 77 -11.71 -8.00 -23.52
CA TYR A 77 -10.94 -9.07 -22.92
C TYR A 77 -9.83 -8.48 -22.05
N VAL A 78 -9.73 -8.90 -20.79
CA VAL A 78 -8.62 -8.55 -19.90
C VAL A 78 -7.81 -9.82 -19.62
N PRO A 79 -6.51 -9.87 -19.98
CA PRO A 79 -5.68 -11.05 -19.74
C PRO A 79 -5.43 -11.27 -18.25
N ALA A 80 -4.96 -12.48 -17.92
CA ALA A 80 -4.42 -12.76 -16.61
C ALA A 80 -3.20 -11.86 -16.36
N HIS A 81 -3.10 -11.30 -15.16
CA HIS A 81 -2.04 -10.38 -14.79
C HIS A 81 -1.81 -10.41 -13.27
N ARG A 82 -0.68 -9.87 -12.84
CA ARG A 82 -0.38 -9.66 -11.43
C ARG A 82 -1.06 -8.38 -10.93
N LYS A 83 -1.61 -8.42 -9.72
CA LYS A 83 -2.12 -7.24 -9.01
C LYS A 83 -1.46 -7.12 -7.65
N THR A 84 -1.39 -5.90 -7.15
CA THR A 84 -1.00 -5.62 -5.77
C THR A 84 -2.22 -5.68 -4.84
N HIS A 85 -2.00 -6.04 -3.60
CA HIS A 85 -3.03 -6.08 -2.56
C HIS A 85 -2.41 -5.74 -1.21
N PHE A 86 -3.02 -4.81 -0.47
CA PHE A 86 -2.62 -4.49 0.90
C PHE A 86 -3.65 -5.02 1.89
N LYS A 87 -3.20 -5.82 2.85
CA LYS A 87 -4.00 -6.29 3.98
C LYS A 87 -3.58 -5.53 5.24
N PRO A 88 -4.40 -4.61 5.74
CA PRO A 88 -4.04 -3.89 6.97
C PRO A 88 -4.05 -4.82 8.17
N SER A 89 -3.17 -4.55 9.15
CA SER A 89 -3.04 -5.35 10.37
C SER A 89 -4.35 -5.38 11.18
N LYS A 90 -4.48 -6.38 12.07
CA LYS A 90 -5.62 -6.47 12.99
C LYS A 90 -5.72 -5.23 13.87
N LEU A 91 -4.58 -4.71 14.33
CA LEU A 91 -4.47 -3.50 15.14
C LEU A 91 -5.11 -2.31 14.40
N MET A 92 -4.63 -2.02 13.19
CA MET A 92 -5.11 -0.90 12.38
C MET A 92 -6.59 -1.06 12.01
N LYS A 93 -7.02 -2.26 11.60
CA LYS A 93 -8.43 -2.53 11.29
C LYS A 93 -9.36 -2.33 12.50
N SER A 94 -8.93 -2.73 13.69
CA SER A 94 -9.76 -2.63 14.89
C SER A 94 -9.91 -1.19 15.33
N PHE A 95 -8.81 -0.43 15.29
CA PHE A 95 -8.81 1.00 15.59
C PHE A 95 -9.72 1.79 14.63
N LEU A 96 -9.58 1.58 13.32
CA LEU A 96 -10.37 2.30 12.31
C LEU A 96 -11.85 1.90 12.24
N ARG A 97 -12.26 0.83 12.92
CA ARG A 97 -13.66 0.37 12.98
C ARG A 97 -14.45 0.98 14.13
N GLN A 98 -13.82 1.78 14.98
CA GLN A 98 -14.50 2.46 16.07
C GLN A 98 -15.64 3.37 15.54
N PRO A 99 -16.80 3.42 16.21
CA PRO A 99 -17.89 4.31 15.84
C PRO A 99 -17.42 5.77 15.74
N LEU A 100 -17.95 6.52 14.78
CA LEU A 100 -17.55 7.91 14.58
C LEU A 100 -17.98 8.81 15.75
N GLU A 101 -18.99 8.40 16.50
CA GLU A 101 -19.44 9.06 17.73
C GLU A 101 -18.37 9.03 18.83
N ASP A 102 -17.55 7.98 18.87
CA ASP A 102 -16.49 7.82 19.87
C ASP A 102 -15.22 8.61 19.51
N VAL A 103 -14.98 8.86 18.22
CA VAL A 103 -13.80 9.59 17.72
C VAL A 103 -14.00 11.12 17.76
N LYS A 104 -15.25 11.60 17.75
CA LYS A 104 -15.59 13.03 17.74
C LYS A 104 -15.71 13.67 19.14
N LYS A 105 -15.51 12.91 20.20
CA LYS A 105 -15.42 13.40 21.58
C LYS A 105 -14.02 13.91 21.87
#